data_AF-A0A7Z9PX31-F1
#
_entry.id   AF-A0A7Z9PX31-F1
#
_cell.length_a   1.000
_cell.length_b   1.000
_cell.length_c   1.000
_cell.angle_alpha   90.00
_cell.angle_beta   90.00
_cell.angle_gamma   90.00
#
_symmetry.space_group_name_H-M   'P 1'
#
loop_
_entity.id
_entity.type
_entity.pdbx_description
1 polymer ?
#
loop_
_entity_poly.entity_id
_entity_poly.type
_entity_poly.pdbx_seq_one_letter_code
_entity_poly.pdbx_strand_id
1 'polypeptide(L)'
;MIEKGVRGRRLWFTTSNGTRALAASRRYGLPLVVSMLNLESTVSCLVRRGKPVLLVCSGNSGSESREDTFLAGAVALALSQHESNAYRLSKRAETAVDLYLEGKDDVTAFLLKCPHGEKLVRIGMEADVKYAAQE
;
A
#
# COMPACT_ATOMS: atom_id res chain seq x y z
N MET A 1 -18.38 3.42 1.48
CA MET A 1 -19.07 3.02 2.73
C MET A 1 -18.34 3.50 4.01
N ILE A 2 -17.69 4.69 4.00
CA ILE A 2 -17.10 5.31 5.22
C ILE A 2 -18.14 6.23 5.94
N GLU A 3 -19.35 6.35 5.40
CA GLU A 3 -20.35 7.31 5.88
C GLU A 3 -20.96 6.98 7.26
N LYS A 4 -20.91 5.72 7.72
CA LYS A 4 -21.50 5.35 9.01
C LYS A 4 -20.46 5.31 10.12
N GLY A 5 -20.31 6.41 10.85
CA GLY A 5 -19.81 6.39 12.24
C GLY A 5 -18.75 7.44 12.63
N VAL A 6 -18.01 8.01 11.67
CA VAL A 6 -16.82 8.84 11.98
C VAL A 6 -16.80 10.23 11.33
N ARG A 7 -17.78 10.58 10.49
CA ARG A 7 -17.84 11.90 9.84
C ARG A 7 -17.86 13.03 10.88
N GLY A 8 -16.97 14.01 10.71
CA GLY A 8 -16.85 15.16 11.62
C GLY A 8 -16.26 14.84 13.00
N ARG A 9 -15.78 13.61 13.22
CA ARG A 9 -15.18 13.17 14.49
C ARG A 9 -13.67 12.99 14.34
N ARG A 10 -12.95 13.10 15.46
CA ARG A 10 -11.54 12.73 15.55
C ARG A 10 -11.44 11.22 15.80
N LEU A 11 -10.71 10.51 14.94
CA LEU A 11 -10.42 9.09 15.12
C LEU A 11 -9.06 8.92 15.78
N TRP A 12 -9.05 8.36 16.98
CA TRP A 12 -7.83 7.86 17.61
C TRP A 12 -7.60 6.43 17.11
N PHE A 13 -6.53 6.22 16.36
CA PHE A 13 -6.26 4.93 15.71
C PHE A 13 -4.83 4.50 16.03
N THR A 14 -4.67 3.27 16.51
CA THR A 14 -3.37 2.66 16.75
C THR A 14 -3.32 1.30 16.08
N THR A 15 -2.15 0.96 15.54
CA THR A 15 -1.89 -0.32 14.86
C THR A 15 -0.47 -0.77 15.19
N SER A 16 -0.24 -2.08 15.20
CA SER A 16 1.07 -2.64 15.55
C SER A 16 2.16 -2.24 14.56
N ASN A 17 1.85 -2.19 13.26
CA ASN A 17 2.85 -1.98 12.20
C ASN A 17 2.77 -0.56 11.60
N GLY A 18 1.56 -0.12 11.24
CA GLY A 18 1.34 1.16 10.55
C GLY A 18 1.77 2.39 11.37
N THR A 19 1.48 2.43 12.67
CA THR A 19 1.91 3.57 13.53
C THR A 19 3.42 3.70 13.62
N ARG A 20 4.13 2.56 13.72
CA ARG A 20 5.60 2.51 13.71
C ARG A 20 6.17 2.99 12.38
N ALA A 21 5.61 2.54 11.27
CA ALA A 21 6.03 2.96 9.93
C ALA A 21 5.83 4.48 9.73
N LEU A 22 4.68 5.01 10.14
CA LEU A 22 4.41 6.46 10.08
C LEU A 22 5.36 7.28 10.94
N ALA A 23 5.62 6.83 12.18
CA ALA A 23 6.56 7.50 13.07
C ALA A 23 7.98 7.54 12.49
N ALA A 24 8.45 6.42 11.92
CA ALA A 24 9.77 6.32 11.28
C ALA A 24 9.87 7.19 10.01
N SER A 25 8.78 7.35 9.26
CA SER A 25 8.73 8.14 8.03
C SER A 25 8.67 9.65 8.27
N ARG A 26 8.23 10.08 9.46
CA ARG A 26 8.01 11.50 9.78
C ARG A 26 9.26 12.38 9.64
N ARG A 27 10.45 11.82 9.82
CA ARG A 27 11.72 12.55 9.62
C ARG A 27 11.99 12.93 8.16
N TYR A 28 11.27 12.33 7.21
CA TYR A 28 11.40 12.59 5.77
C TYR A 28 10.31 13.52 5.22
N GLY A 29 9.47 14.09 6.09
CA GLY A 29 8.40 15.02 5.72
C GLY A 29 7.02 14.53 6.13
N LEU A 30 5.99 15.00 5.41
CA LEU A 30 4.61 14.58 5.64
C LEU A 30 4.33 13.29 4.83
N PRO A 31 4.24 12.11 5.49
CA PRO A 31 3.97 10.86 4.79
C PRO A 31 2.56 10.85 4.20
N LEU A 32 2.42 10.16 3.07
CA LEU A 32 1.11 9.75 2.54
C LEU A 32 0.87 8.29 2.92
N VAL A 33 -0.40 7.94 3.16
CA VAL A 33 -0.84 6.56 3.38
C VAL A 33 -1.49 6.06 2.11
N VAL A 34 -1.04 4.90 1.64
CA VAL A 34 -1.51 4.27 0.41
C VAL A 34 -2.04 2.86 0.69
N SER A 35 -3.02 2.46 -0.10
CA SER A 35 -3.72 1.18 -0.15
C SER A 35 -4.16 0.95 -1.60
N MET A 36 -4.62 -0.24 -1.97
CA MET A 36 -5.20 -0.46 -3.31
C MET A 36 -6.35 0.52 -3.56
N LEU A 37 -7.23 0.69 -2.57
CA LEU A 37 -8.42 1.58 -2.59
C LEU A 37 -8.17 3.06 -2.92
N ASN A 38 -6.93 3.53 -2.79
CA ASN A 38 -6.59 4.93 -3.06
C ASN A 38 -5.31 5.06 -3.91
N LEU A 39 -4.94 4.00 -4.64
CA LEU A 39 -3.72 3.94 -5.41
C LEU A 39 -3.65 5.06 -6.46
N GLU A 40 -4.66 5.18 -7.32
CA GLU A 40 -4.69 6.19 -8.39
C GLU A 40 -4.58 7.61 -7.86
N SER A 41 -5.36 7.92 -6.81
CA SER A 41 -5.37 9.25 -6.19
C SER A 41 -4.02 9.58 -5.53
N THR A 42 -3.34 8.57 -4.98
CA THR A 42 -2.02 8.72 -4.37
C THR A 42 -0.95 8.94 -5.44
N VAL A 43 -0.93 8.13 -6.51
CA VAL A 43 -0.03 8.28 -7.66
C VAL A 43 -0.18 9.68 -8.26
N SER A 44 -1.42 10.10 -8.54
CA SER A 44 -1.72 11.45 -9.03
C SER A 44 -1.19 12.56 -8.11
N CYS A 45 -1.30 12.39 -6.79
CA CYS A 45 -0.76 13.35 -5.83
C CYS A 45 0.77 13.40 -5.87
N LEU A 46 1.44 12.24 -5.90
CA LEU A 46 2.89 12.13 -5.93
C LEU A 46 3.48 12.72 -7.22
N VAL A 47 2.86 12.46 -8.36
CA VAL A 47 3.24 13.03 -9.66
C VAL A 47 3.15 14.56 -9.63
N ARG A 48 2.02 15.11 -9.15
CA ARG A 48 1.86 16.58 -9.01
C ARG A 48 2.90 17.21 -8.08
N ARG A 49 3.37 16.48 -7.06
CA ARG A 49 4.43 16.97 -6.17
C ARG A 49 5.80 16.99 -6.85
N GLY A 50 6.05 16.10 -7.81
CA GLY A 50 7.30 16.05 -8.58
C GLY A 50 8.57 15.88 -7.72
N LYS A 51 8.47 15.20 -6.57
CA LYS A 51 9.57 14.98 -5.63
C LYS A 51 9.98 13.51 -5.60
N PRO A 52 11.25 13.18 -5.27
CA PRO A 52 11.64 11.81 -5.02
C PRO A 52 10.70 11.12 -4.03
N VAL A 53 10.32 9.88 -4.34
CA VAL A 53 9.38 9.08 -3.55
C VAL A 53 10.14 7.96 -2.85
N LEU A 54 9.92 7.82 -1.55
CA LEU A 54 10.33 6.67 -0.76
C LEU A 54 9.08 5.88 -0.36
N LEU A 55 8.98 4.64 -0.84
CA LEU A 55 7.94 3.71 -0.42
C LEU A 55 8.41 2.99 0.84
N VAL A 56 7.60 3.04 1.90
CA VAL A 56 7.90 2.42 3.20
C VAL A 56 6.84 1.39 3.51
N CYS A 57 7.17 0.11 3.32
CA CYS A 57 6.34 -1.01 3.72
C CYS A 57 6.33 -1.13 5.25
N SER A 58 5.15 -1.34 5.83
CA SER A 58 4.99 -1.44 7.28
C SER A 58 5.51 -2.77 7.85
N GLY A 59 5.54 -3.80 6.99
CA GLY A 59 6.02 -5.12 7.33
C GLY A 59 5.15 -5.81 8.38
N ASN A 60 5.65 -6.93 8.90
CA ASN A 60 4.99 -7.65 9.97
C ASN A 60 6.02 -8.08 11.03
N SER A 61 5.96 -7.51 12.23
CA SER A 61 6.88 -7.86 13.32
C SER A 61 8.39 -7.79 12.97
N GLY A 62 8.76 -6.88 12.06
CA GLY A 62 10.15 -6.71 11.61
C GLY A 62 10.55 -7.56 10.41
N SER A 63 9.68 -8.42 9.89
CA SER A 63 9.86 -9.09 8.60
C SER A 63 9.25 -8.27 7.46
N GLU A 64 9.75 -8.53 6.25
CA GLU A 64 9.12 -8.06 5.02
C GLU A 64 7.68 -8.62 4.93
N SER A 65 6.78 -7.81 4.39
CA SER A 65 5.38 -8.17 4.12
C SER A 65 5.22 -8.29 2.61
N ARG A 66 4.70 -9.44 2.16
CA ARG A 66 4.53 -9.73 0.73
C ARG A 66 3.41 -8.88 0.16
N GLU A 67 2.32 -8.73 0.90
CA GLU A 67 1.20 -7.86 0.57
C GLU A 67 1.59 -6.37 0.53
N ASP A 68 2.42 -5.88 1.47
CA ASP A 68 2.93 -4.49 1.41
C ASP A 68 3.86 -4.29 0.20
N THR A 69 4.72 -5.26 -0.08
CA THR A 69 5.64 -5.22 -1.23
C THR A 69 4.89 -5.24 -2.56
N PHE A 70 3.81 -6.03 -2.64
CA PHE A 70 2.93 -6.07 -3.79
C PHE A 70 2.29 -4.70 -4.07
N LEU A 71 1.73 -4.05 -3.04
CA LEU A 71 1.18 -2.70 -3.16
C LEU A 71 2.26 -1.68 -3.55
N ALA A 72 3.47 -1.79 -2.97
CA ALA A 72 4.59 -0.93 -3.35
C ALA A 72 4.97 -1.09 -4.83
N GLY A 73 4.89 -2.32 -5.37
CA GLY A 73 5.06 -2.63 -6.78
C GLY A 73 4.02 -1.94 -7.67
N ALA A 74 2.74 -2.02 -7.27
CA ALA A 74 1.65 -1.36 -7.98
C ALA A 74 1.87 0.16 -8.07
N VAL A 75 2.24 0.79 -6.95
CA VAL A 75 2.56 2.23 -6.91
C VAL A 75 3.79 2.58 -7.75
N ALA A 76 4.86 1.78 -7.65
CA ALA A 76 6.09 2.00 -8.39
C ALA A 76 5.88 1.88 -9.91
N LEU A 77 5.11 0.88 -10.36
CA LEU A 77 4.77 0.70 -11.77
C LEU A 77 3.95 1.89 -12.29
N ALA A 78 2.92 2.30 -11.54
CA ALA A 78 2.09 3.44 -11.93
C ALA A 78 2.89 4.75 -12.00
N LEU A 79 3.84 4.97 -11.09
CA LEU A 79 4.73 6.15 -11.12
C LEU A 79 5.74 6.10 -12.27
N SER A 80 6.26 4.93 -12.63
CA SER A 80 7.25 4.81 -13.72
C SER A 80 6.62 4.95 -15.10
N GLN A 81 5.33 4.60 -15.24
CA GLN A 81 4.57 4.67 -16.49
C GLN A 81 3.77 5.98 -16.66
N HIS A 82 3.80 6.87 -15.67
CA HIS A 82 3.00 8.09 -15.72
C HIS A 82 3.51 9.08 -16.80
N GLU A 83 2.62 9.48 -17.71
CA GLU A 83 2.95 10.22 -18.94
C GLU A 83 3.74 11.51 -18.72
N SER A 84 3.43 12.24 -17.63
CA SER A 84 3.99 13.56 -17.35
C SER A 84 5.38 13.54 -16.72
N ASN A 85 5.78 12.45 -16.06
CA ASN A 85 7.10 12.34 -15.41
C ASN A 85 7.39 10.89 -15.00
N ALA A 86 8.18 10.18 -15.81
CA ALA A 86 8.54 8.79 -15.51
C ALA A 86 9.60 8.75 -14.39
N TYR A 87 9.20 8.22 -13.23
CA TYR A 87 10.14 8.00 -12.13
C TYR A 87 11.14 6.88 -12.47
N ARG A 88 12.43 7.11 -12.19
CA ARG A 88 13.43 6.05 -12.23
C ARG A 88 13.28 5.16 -10.99
N LEU A 89 13.15 3.86 -11.22
CA LEU A 89 13.00 2.88 -10.16
C LEU A 89 14.35 2.48 -9.59
N SER A 90 14.39 2.22 -8.28
CA SER A 90 15.52 1.52 -7.64
C SER A 90 15.39 0.02 -7.87
N LYS A 91 16.47 -0.74 -7.65
CA LYS A 91 16.42 -2.21 -7.83
C LYS A 91 15.36 -2.88 -6.96
N ARG A 92 15.16 -2.40 -5.73
CA ARG A 92 14.11 -2.89 -4.83
C ARG A 92 12.71 -2.57 -5.35
N ALA A 93 12.54 -1.40 -5.96
CA ALA A 93 11.26 -1.02 -6.56
C ALA A 93 10.97 -1.87 -7.80
N GLU A 94 11.97 -2.18 -8.63
CA GLU A 94 11.81 -3.14 -9.74
C GLU A 94 11.36 -4.51 -9.24
N THR A 95 12.00 -5.06 -8.21
CA THR A 95 11.59 -6.36 -7.63
C THR A 95 10.16 -6.33 -7.08
N ALA A 96 9.74 -5.19 -6.51
CA ALA A 96 8.35 -5.02 -6.08
C ALA A 96 7.39 -5.00 -7.28
N VAL A 97 7.78 -4.33 -8.38
CA VAL A 97 7.02 -4.34 -9.64
C VAL A 97 6.88 -5.75 -10.19
N ASP A 98 7.95 -6.54 -10.22
CA ASP A 98 7.90 -7.95 -10.67
C ASP A 98 6.86 -8.74 -9.86
N LEU A 99 6.89 -8.62 -8.53
CA LEU A 99 5.91 -9.25 -7.64
C LEU A 99 4.48 -8.78 -7.92
N TYR A 100 4.28 -7.50 -8.19
CA TYR A 100 2.97 -6.98 -8.57
C TYR A 100 2.48 -7.59 -9.89
N LEU A 101 3.35 -7.63 -10.91
CA LEU A 101 3.01 -8.20 -12.23
C LEU A 101 2.64 -9.68 -12.15
N GLU A 102 3.22 -10.46 -11.22
CA GLU A 102 2.85 -11.86 -10.98
C GLU A 102 1.41 -12.05 -10.50
N GLY A 103 0.83 -11.05 -9.82
CA GLY A 103 -0.47 -11.16 -9.15
C GLY A 103 -1.53 -10.15 -9.56
N LYS A 104 -1.21 -9.19 -10.44
CA LYS A 104 -2.11 -8.09 -10.81
C LYS A 104 -3.43 -8.53 -11.44
N ASP A 105 -3.45 -9.69 -12.10
CA ASP A 105 -4.64 -10.16 -12.81
C ASP A 105 -5.74 -10.66 -11.86
N ASP A 106 -5.36 -11.01 -10.62
CA ASP A 106 -6.30 -11.31 -9.53
C ASP A 106 -5.69 -10.90 -8.18
N VAL A 107 -5.77 -9.60 -7.90
CA VAL A 107 -5.26 -8.99 -6.64
C VAL A 107 -5.88 -9.67 -5.42
N THR A 108 -7.17 -10.01 -5.48
CA THR A 108 -7.87 -10.64 -4.36
C THR A 108 -7.26 -12.02 -4.07
N ALA A 109 -7.12 -12.87 -5.09
CA ALA A 109 -6.50 -14.18 -4.92
C ALA A 109 -5.04 -14.09 -4.47
N PHE A 110 -4.30 -13.08 -4.93
CA PHE A 110 -2.93 -12.83 -4.48
C PHE A 110 -2.88 -12.51 -2.98
N LEU A 111 -3.69 -11.53 -2.52
CA LEU A 111 -3.71 -11.12 -1.12
C LEU A 111 -4.21 -12.23 -0.19
N LEU A 112 -5.19 -13.04 -0.61
CA LEU A 112 -5.68 -14.19 0.16
C LEU A 112 -4.61 -15.28 0.39
N LYS A 113 -3.62 -15.38 -0.51
CA LYS A 113 -2.49 -16.31 -0.40
C LYS A 113 -1.27 -15.70 0.33
N CYS A 114 -1.34 -14.44 0.73
CA CYS A 114 -0.28 -13.81 1.51
C CYS A 114 -0.41 -14.20 3.00
N PRO A 115 0.69 -14.25 3.77
CA PRO A 115 0.66 -14.68 5.17
C PRO A 115 -0.35 -13.92 6.05
N HIS A 116 -0.49 -12.60 5.84
CA HIS A 116 -1.47 -11.81 6.58
C HIS A 116 -2.90 -12.05 6.08
N GLY A 117 -3.10 -12.28 4.79
CA GLY A 117 -4.39 -12.67 4.22
C GLY A 117 -4.87 -14.01 4.79
N GLU A 118 -4.02 -15.03 4.80
CA GLU A 118 -4.33 -16.32 5.42
C GLU A 118 -4.69 -16.19 6.90
N LYS A 119 -3.97 -15.32 7.63
CA LYS A 119 -4.26 -15.02 9.03
C LYS A 119 -5.65 -14.40 9.20
N LEU A 120 -6.00 -13.41 8.36
CA LEU A 120 -7.30 -12.73 8.40
C LEU A 120 -8.44 -13.71 8.05
N VAL A 121 -8.25 -14.58 7.05
CA VAL A 121 -9.22 -15.62 6.70
C VAL A 121 -9.48 -16.56 7.88
N ARG A 122 -8.43 -17.01 8.59
CA ARG A 122 -8.57 -17.89 9.77
C ARG A 122 -9.39 -17.28 10.91
N ILE A 123 -9.45 -15.95 11.00
CA ILE A 123 -10.24 -15.25 12.02
C ILE A 123 -11.57 -14.70 11.48
N GLY A 124 -11.99 -15.13 10.29
CA GLY A 124 -13.29 -14.78 9.70
C GLY A 124 -13.32 -13.41 9.00
N MET A 125 -12.17 -12.80 8.72
CA MET A 125 -12.04 -11.47 8.11
C MET A 125 -11.72 -11.52 6.61
N GLU A 126 -12.15 -12.58 5.90
CA GLU A 126 -11.94 -12.72 4.45
C GLU A 126 -12.58 -11.56 3.66
N ALA A 127 -13.75 -11.10 4.09
CA ALA A 127 -14.45 -9.97 3.46
C ALA A 127 -13.61 -8.68 3.50
N ASP A 128 -12.83 -8.46 4.56
CA ASP A 128 -11.97 -7.29 4.69
C ASP A 128 -10.77 -7.37 3.74
N VAL A 129 -10.24 -8.57 3.49
CA VAL A 129 -9.18 -8.78 2.48
C VAL A 129 -9.71 -8.45 1.09
N LYS A 130 -10.92 -8.95 0.75
CA LYS A 130 -11.57 -8.66 -0.53
C LYS A 130 -11.86 -7.17 -0.71
N TYR A 131 -12.29 -6.50 0.35
CA TYR A 131 -12.50 -5.05 0.31
C TYR A 131 -11.19 -4.29 0.12
N ALA A 132 -10.13 -4.67 0.83
CA ALA A 132 -8.81 -4.05 0.72
C ALA A 132 -8.13 -4.28 -0.64
N ALA A 133 -8.56 -5.29 -1.40
CA ALA A 133 -8.05 -5.65 -2.73
C ALA A 133 -8.64 -4.82 -3.88
N GLN A 134 -9.64 -3.98 -3.61
CA GLN A 134 -10.29 -3.16 -4.64
C GLN A 134 -9.38 -2.01 -5.06
N GLU A 135 -9.27 -1.78 -6.38
CA GLU A 135 -8.58 -0.65 -7.02
C GLU A 135 -9.53 0.51 -7.29
#